data_AF-A0AB35G0T2-F1
#
_entry.id   AF-A0AB35G0T2-F1
#
_cell.length_a   1.000
_cell.length_b   1.000
_cell.length_c   1.000
_cell.angle_alpha   90.00
_cell.angle_beta   90.00
_cell.angle_gamma   90.00
#
_symmetry.space_group_name_H-M   'P 1'
#
loop_
_entity.id
_entity.type
_entity.pdbx_description
1 polymer ?
#
loop_
_entity_poly.entity_id
_entity_poly.type
_entity_poly.pdbx_seq_one_letter_code
_entity_poly.pdbx_strand_id
1 'polypeptide(L)' 'MRFDIKAYLDDNSLTIYRVAKDSGYGYTTIHKSFNKTQSGATSLNMRDLDALAKAQHQAMWEVLRDLEKLYFNSDER' A
#
# COMPACT_ATOMS: atom_id res chain seq x y z
N MET A 1 -10.43 4.30 -4.59
CA MET A 1 -10.59 2.92 -4.07
C MET A 1 -10.05 2.89 -2.66
N ARG A 2 -10.66 2.10 -1.80
CA ARG A 2 -10.39 2.07 -0.36
C ARG A 2 -9.77 0.72 -0.05
N PHE A 3 -8.50 0.68 0.31
CA PHE A 3 -7.78 -0.56 0.56
C PHE A 3 -7.33 -0.66 2.02
N ASP A 4 -7.46 -1.83 2.63
CA ASP A 4 -6.81 -2.13 3.90
C ASP A 4 -5.31 -2.37 3.68
N ILE A 5 -4.58 -1.26 3.61
CA ILE A 5 -3.13 -1.29 3.41
C ILE A 5 -2.39 -1.91 4.59
N LYS A 6 -2.98 -1.94 5.80
CA LYS A 6 -2.32 -2.51 6.98
C LYS A 6 -2.34 -4.03 6.89
N ALA A 7 -3.50 -4.62 6.61
CA ALA A 7 -3.62 -6.05 6.35
C ALA A 7 -2.69 -6.50 5.20
N TYR A 8 -2.65 -5.75 4.10
CA TYR A 8 -1.74 -6.06 2.98
C TYR A 8 -0.27 -6.10 3.40
N LEU A 9 0.18 -5.13 4.20
CA LEU A 9 1.57 -5.08 4.66
C LEU A 9 1.88 -6.26 5.59
N ASP A 10 0.98 -6.57 6.52
CA ASP A 10 1.16 -7.66 7.48
C ASP A 10 1.23 -9.02 6.78
N ASP A 11 0.30 -9.30 5.86
CA ASP A 11 0.24 -10.57 5.10
C ASP A 11 1.48 -10.78 4.21
N ASN A 12 2.07 -9.70 3.69
CA ASN A 12 3.29 -9.76 2.88
C ASN A 12 4.58 -9.57 3.69
N SER A 13 4.51 -9.59 5.04
CA SER A 13 5.66 -9.38 5.93
C SER A 13 6.46 -8.10 5.64
N LEU A 14 5.74 -7.06 5.19
CA LEU A 14 6.26 -5.74 4.89
C LEU A 14 6.05 -4.79 6.07
N THR A 15 6.98 -3.87 6.22
CA THR A 15 6.78 -2.71 7.10
C THR A 15 6.90 -1.44 6.27
N ILE A 16 6.31 -0.33 6.74
CA ILE A 16 6.47 0.99 6.11
C ILE A 16 7.96 1.31 5.89
N TYR A 17 8.82 0.92 6.84
CA TYR A 17 10.26 1.07 6.74
C TYR A 17 10.86 0.25 5.59
N ARG A 18 10.51 -1.04 5.47
CA ARG A 18 10.99 -1.90 4.38
C ARG A 18 10.53 -1.40 3.02
N VAL A 19 9.25 -1.04 2.91
CA VAL A 19 8.70 -0.47 1.67
C VAL A 19 9.49 0.77 1.25
N ALA A 20 9.71 1.71 2.17
CA ALA A 20 10.50 2.92 1.88
C ALA A 20 11.95 2.59 1.48
N LYS A 21 12.62 1.72 2.25
CA LYS A 21 14.01 1.33 2.03
C LYS A 21 14.21 0.64 0.68
N ASP A 22 13.36 -0.32 0.37
CA ASP A 22 13.54 -1.22 -0.76
C ASP A 22 12.99 -0.59 -2.06
N SER A 23 12.06 0.36 -1.96
CA SER A 23 11.56 1.11 -3.13
C SER A 23 12.38 2.35 -3.49
N GLY A 24 13.27 2.81 -2.60
CA GLY A 24 14.01 4.07 -2.74
C GLY A 24 13.18 5.33 -2.45
N TYR A 25 11.99 5.20 -1.86
CA TYR A 25 11.18 6.35 -1.46
C TYR A 25 11.45 6.75 -0.01
N GLY A 26 11.37 8.05 0.30
CA GLY A 26 11.59 8.53 1.66
C GLY A 26 10.59 7.93 2.68
N TYR A 27 11.08 7.53 3.84
CA TYR A 27 10.24 6.95 4.92
C TYR A 27 9.05 7.82 5.28
N THR A 28 9.26 9.12 5.47
CA THR A 28 8.19 10.07 5.82
C THR A 28 7.13 10.17 4.72
N THR A 29 7.50 10.00 3.45
CA THR A 29 6.60 10.00 2.30
C THR A 29 5.68 8.78 2.33
N ILE A 30 6.24 7.59 2.48
CA ILE A 30 5.46 6.33 2.55
C ILE A 30 4.62 6.30 3.83
N HIS A 31 5.20 6.68 4.96
CA HIS A 31 4.51 6.75 6.25
C HIS A 31 3.29 7.68 6.18
N LYS A 32 3.44 8.89 5.62
CA LYS A 32 2.30 9.81 5.44
C LYS A 32 1.25 9.22 4.51
N SER A 33 1.65 8.53 3.45
CA SER A 33 0.68 7.91 2.55
C SER A 33 -0.13 6.83 3.26
N PHE A 34 0.54 5.91 3.96
CA PHE A 34 -0.10 4.77 4.61
C PHE A 34 -0.77 5.08 5.97
N ASN A 35 -0.56 6.28 6.53
CA ASN A 35 -1.18 6.73 7.79
C ASN A 35 -2.06 7.98 7.63
N LYS A 36 -2.34 8.46 6.41
CA LYS A 36 -3.36 9.51 6.22
C LYS A 36 -4.67 9.03 6.85
N THR A 37 -5.18 9.79 7.82
CA THR A 37 -6.29 9.44 8.70
C THR A 37 -7.39 8.71 7.93
N GLN A 38 -7.63 7.46 8.33
CA GLN A 38 -8.66 6.56 7.83
C GLN A 38 -10.07 7.02 8.24
N SER A 39 -10.41 8.32 8.19
CA SER A 39 -11.80 8.77 8.33
C SER A 39 -12.59 8.53 7.03
N GLY A 40 -12.24 7.47 6.30
CA GLY A 40 -12.66 7.18 4.93
C GLY A 40 -11.47 6.84 4.04
N ALA A 41 -10.78 5.74 4.37
CA ALA A 41 -9.69 5.05 3.68
C ALA A 41 -8.58 5.82 2.93
N THR A 42 -7.37 5.25 2.99
CA THR A 42 -6.23 5.71 2.21
C THR A 42 -6.47 5.50 0.71
N SER A 43 -6.59 6.58 -0.05
CA SER A 43 -6.51 6.53 -1.51
C SER A 43 -5.08 6.17 -1.91
N LEU A 44 -4.85 4.92 -2.31
CA LEU A 44 -3.57 4.46 -2.82
C LEU A 44 -3.27 5.18 -4.14
N ASN A 45 -2.17 5.90 -4.21
CA ASN A 45 -1.73 6.57 -5.44
C ASN A 45 -0.68 5.73 -6.19
N MET A 46 -0.36 6.13 -7.42
CA MET A 46 0.58 5.38 -8.28
C MET A 46 1.98 5.22 -7.67
N ARG A 47 2.45 6.20 -6.89
CA ARG A 47 3.74 6.11 -6.18
C ARG A 47 3.70 5.04 -5.10
N ASP A 48 2.60 4.95 -4.37
CA ASP A 48 2.43 3.95 -3.32
C ASP A 48 2.35 2.54 -3.93
N LEU A 49 1.67 2.39 -5.07
CA LEU A 49 1.64 1.15 -5.84
C LEU A 49 3.03 0.75 -6.35
N ASP A 50 3.78 1.72 -6.93
CA ASP A 50 5.17 1.51 -7.36
C ASP A 50 6.08 1.14 -6.17
N ALA A 51 5.87 1.77 -5.01
CA ALA A 51 6.66 1.49 -3.82
C ALA A 51 6.49 0.04 -3.35
N LEU A 52 5.25 -0.43 -3.26
CA LEU A 52 4.92 -1.80 -2.89
C LEU A 52 5.45 -2.80 -3.92
N ALA A 53 5.33 -2.48 -5.21
CA ALA A 53 5.79 -3.33 -6.30
C ALA A 53 7.32 -3.50 -6.25
N LYS A 54 8.07 -2.40 -6.11
CA LYS A 54 9.53 -2.43 -5.98
C LYS A 54 10.00 -3.20 -4.75
N ALA A 55 9.36 -2.97 -3.60
CA ALA A 55 9.71 -3.64 -2.35
C ALA A 55 9.50 -5.17 -2.40
N GLN A 56 8.64 -5.64 -3.30
CA GLN A 56 8.30 -7.06 -3.46
C GLN A 56 8.88 -7.68 -4.73
N HIS A 57 9.62 -6.90 -5.54
CA HIS A 57 10.09 -7.32 -6.87
C HIS A 57 8.96 -7.81 -7.80
N GLN A 58 7.82 -7.14 -7.73
CA GLN A 58 6.62 -7.43 -8.53
C GLN A 58 6.32 -6.31 -9.52
N ALA A 59 5.45 -6.59 -10.48
CA ALA A 59 4.86 -5.54 -11.30
C ALA A 59 3.73 -4.82 -10.56
N MET A 60 3.55 -3.51 -10.81
CA MET A 60 2.48 -2.71 -10.19
C MET A 60 1.08 -3.30 -10.38
N TRP A 61 0.81 -3.94 -11.52
CA TRP A 61 -0.51 -4.53 -11.80
C TRP A 61 -0.78 -5.78 -10.94
N GLU A 62 0.24 -6.50 -10.50
CA GLU A 62 0.09 -7.65 -9.61
C GLU A 62 -0.33 -7.18 -8.22
N VAL A 63 0.36 -6.16 -7.70
CA VAL A 63 0.01 -5.49 -6.44
C VAL A 63 -1.41 -4.93 -6.49
N LEU A 64 -1.79 -4.25 -7.58
CA LEU A 64 -3.13 -3.69 -7.73
C LEU A 64 -4.20 -4.77 -7.74
N ARG A 65 -3.98 -5.85 -8.51
CA ARG A 65 -4.90 -6.99 -8.59
C ARG A 65 -5.10 -7.63 -7.22
N ASP A 66 -4.04 -7.78 -6.43
CA ASP A 66 -4.12 -8.43 -5.13
C ASP A 66 -4.84 -7.52 -4.12
N LEU A 67 -4.55 -6.21 -4.14
CA LEU A 67 -5.28 -5.20 -3.38
C LEU A 67 -6.78 -5.18 -3.70
N GLU A 68 -7.14 -5.23 -4.99
CA GLU A 68 -8.54 -5.26 -5.43
C GLU A 68 -9.28 -6.54 -5.01
N LYS A 69 -8.61 -7.70 -5.07
CA LYS A 69 -9.24 -8.99 -4.78
C LYS A 69 -9.42 -9.27 -3.30
N LEU A 70 -8.46 -8.86 -2.48
CA LEU A 70 -8.33 -9.35 -1.11
C LEU A 70 -8.44 -8.25 -0.05
N TYR A 71 -8.17 -7.00 -0.42
CA TYR A 71 -8.04 -5.90 0.54
C TYR A 71 -8.93 -4.71 0.20
N PHE A 72 -9.84 -4.85 -0.76
CA PHE A 72 -10.79 -3.80 -1.13
C PHE A 72 -11.95 -3.73 -0.13
N ASN A 73 -12.07 -2.59 0.55
CA ASN A 73 -13.16 -2.33 1.48
C ASN A 73 -14.36 -1.79 0.70
N SER A 74 -15.31 -2.66 0.36
CA SER A 74 -16.57 -2.29 -0.30
C SER A 74 -17.61 -1.65 0.62
N ASP A 75 -17.40 -1.74 1.93
CA ASP A 75 -18.45 -1.50 2.94
C ASP A 75 -18.55 -0.06 3.45
N GLU A 76 -17.75 0.88 2.93
CA GLU A 76 -17.96 2.31 3.17
C GLU A 76 -18.82 2.92 2.05
N ARG A 77 -20.14 2.65 2.12
CA ARG A 77 -21.19 3.42 1.43
C ARG A 77 -21.65 4.60 2.29
#